data_AF-A0A7C1YJ27-F1
#
_entry.id   AF-A0A7C1YJ27-F1
#
_cell.length_a   1.000
_cell.length_b   1.000
_cell.length_c   1.000
_cell.angle_alpha   90.00
_cell.angle_beta   90.00
_cell.angle_gamma   90.00
#
_symmetry.space_group_name_H-M   'P 1'
#
loop_
_entity.id
_entity.type
_entity.pdbx_description
1 polymer ?
#
loop_
_entity_poly.entity_id
_entity_poly.type
_entity_poly.pdbx_seq_one_letter_code
_entity_poly.pdbx_strand_id
1 'polypeptide(L)'
;MPKKSIEIRAKHRNGITTVNALMVHPMEPGIRGNGGNGNPVSAHFIQEVICEYREAVLLRAQWGPSISRDPYLSFSFKGGAKGEKIRLSWVDNRGGSDSAETEIK
;
A
#
# COMPACT_ATOMS: atom_id res chain seq x y z
N MET A 1 -5.56 -6.57 -19.93
CA MET A 1 -5.74 -7.15 -18.57
C MET A 1 -5.73 -6.01 -17.57
N PRO A 2 -6.64 -5.93 -16.59
CA PRO A 2 -6.53 -4.93 -15.54
C PRO A 2 -5.21 -5.17 -14.80
N LYS A 3 -4.33 -4.17 -14.77
CA LYS A 3 -3.05 -4.22 -14.07
C LYS A 3 -3.38 -4.33 -12.57
N LYS A 4 -2.98 -5.42 -11.91
CA LYS A 4 -3.14 -5.56 -10.44
C LYS A 4 -2.59 -4.29 -9.78
N SER A 5 -3.39 -3.60 -8.97
CA SER A 5 -2.94 -2.35 -8.35
C SER A 5 -2.05 -2.60 -7.13
N ILE A 6 -2.00 -3.83 -6.62
CA ILE A 6 -1.16 -4.20 -5.48
C ILE A 6 -0.35 -5.45 -5.82
N GLU A 7 0.97 -5.36 -5.69
CA GLU A 7 1.89 -6.51 -5.71
C GLU A 7 2.45 -6.73 -4.31
N ILE A 8 2.21 -7.91 -3.73
CA ILE A 8 2.70 -8.27 -2.39
C ILE A 8 3.70 -9.43 -2.51
N ARG A 9 4.81 -9.32 -1.77
CA ARG A 9 5.79 -10.39 -1.56
C ARG A 9 6.02 -10.57 -0.06
N ALA A 10 5.54 -11.67 0.49
CA ALA A 10 5.79 -12.07 1.86
C ALA A 10 6.79 -13.23 1.90
N LYS A 11 7.86 -13.08 2.70
CA LYS A 11 8.91 -14.10 2.86
C LYS A 11 9.15 -14.37 4.33
N HIS A 12 9.08 -15.64 4.72
CA HIS A 12 9.40 -16.11 6.05
C HIS A 12 10.84 -16.62 6.13
N ARG A 13 11.60 -16.11 7.10
CA ARG A 13 12.96 -16.56 7.41
C ARG A 13 13.22 -16.46 8.90
N ASN A 14 13.63 -17.57 9.51
CA ASN A 14 14.08 -17.64 10.90
C ASN A 14 13.07 -17.03 11.91
N GLY A 15 11.78 -17.34 11.76
CA GLY A 15 10.73 -16.86 12.67
C GLY A 15 10.28 -15.41 12.41
N ILE A 16 10.80 -14.75 11.37
CA ILE A 16 10.43 -13.40 10.95
C ILE A 16 9.84 -13.46 9.55
N THR A 17 8.69 -12.81 9.35
CA THR A 17 8.10 -12.62 8.03
C THR A 17 8.33 -11.17 7.60
N THR A 18 8.98 -10.99 6.45
CA THR A 18 9.11 -9.69 5.78
C THR A 18 8.06 -9.57 4.69
N VAL A 19 7.33 -8.46 4.72
CA VAL A 19 6.27 -8.13 3.77
C VAL A 19 6.72 -6.93 2.97
N ASN A 20 6.68 -7.05 1.65
CA ASN A 20 6.97 -5.98 0.72
C ASN A 20 5.75 -5.79 -0.18
N ALA A 21 5.25 -4.58 -0.28
CA ALA A 21 4.08 -4.25 -1.08
C ALA A 21 4.36 -3.04 -1.98
N LEU A 22 4.01 -3.17 -3.26
CA LEU A 22 3.99 -2.09 -4.23
C LEU A 22 2.54 -1.80 -4.59
N MET A 23 2.10 -0.56 -4.41
CA MET A 23 0.76 -0.09 -4.78
C MET A 23 0.85 0.83 -5.99
N VAL A 24 0.24 0.47 -7.11
CA VAL A 24 0.16 1.30 -8.31
C VAL A 24 -0.88 2.38 -8.09
N HIS A 25 -0.43 3.58 -7.72
CA HIS A 25 -1.30 4.70 -7.40
C HIS A 25 -0.61 6.05 -7.74
N PRO A 26 -1.33 7.04 -8.30
CA PRO A 26 -0.74 8.30 -8.74
C PRO A 26 -0.09 9.12 -7.63
N MET A 27 -0.69 9.13 -6.43
CA MET A 27 -0.25 9.93 -5.27
C MET A 27 0.02 11.39 -5.64
N GLU A 28 -0.96 12.04 -6.27
CA GLU A 28 -0.89 13.45 -6.64
C GLU A 28 -0.99 14.33 -5.39
N PRO A 29 0.07 15.10 -5.04
CA PRO A 29 0.07 15.93 -3.84
C PRO A 29 -0.89 17.12 -3.93
N GLY A 30 -1.24 17.57 -5.14
CA GLY A 30 -2.12 18.72 -5.36
C GLY A 30 -1.49 20.09 -5.03
N ILE A 31 -0.18 20.12 -4.79
CA ILE A 31 0.60 21.33 -4.46
C ILE A 31 1.47 21.76 -5.65
N ARG A 32 1.51 20.98 -6.75
CA ARG A 32 2.26 21.35 -7.96
C ARG A 32 1.62 22.56 -8.63
N GLY A 33 2.19 23.74 -8.39
CA GLY A 33 1.95 24.92 -9.19
C GLY A 33 2.50 24.68 -10.60
N ASN A 34 1.61 24.66 -11.60
CA ASN A 34 2.01 24.60 -13.00
C ASN A 34 2.79 25.88 -13.32
N GLY A 35 4.08 25.79 -13.58
CA GLY A 35 4.98 26.91 -13.87
C GLY A 35 4.69 27.64 -15.20
N GLY A 36 3.43 27.95 -15.50
CA GLY A 36 3.08 28.63 -16.73
C GLY A 36 1.68 29.24 -16.80
N ASN A 37 0.59 28.51 -16.49
CA ASN A 37 -0.79 29.03 -16.62
C ASN A 37 -1.92 28.04 -16.21
N GLY A 38 -1.65 27.02 -15.39
CA GLY A 38 -2.61 25.93 -15.13
C GLY A 38 -3.22 25.97 -13.74
N ASN A 39 -4.55 25.84 -13.65
CA ASN A 39 -5.30 25.64 -12.40
C ASN A 39 -4.66 24.53 -11.53
N PRO A 40 -4.70 24.64 -10.19
CA PRO A 40 -4.17 23.62 -9.30
C PRO A 40 -4.83 22.26 -9.54
N VAL A 41 -4.03 21.20 -9.64
CA VAL A 41 -4.51 19.83 -9.73
C VAL A 41 -5.05 19.42 -8.36
N SER A 42 -6.27 18.89 -8.28
CA SER A 42 -6.81 18.39 -7.02
C SER A 42 -5.98 17.21 -6.51
N ALA A 43 -5.69 17.17 -5.20
CA ALA A 43 -4.93 16.09 -4.59
C ALA A 43 -5.61 14.73 -4.78
N HIS A 44 -4.81 13.69 -5.01
CA HIS A 44 -5.27 12.31 -5.11
C HIS A 44 -4.24 11.35 -4.53
N PHE A 45 -4.45 10.92 -3.29
CA PHE A 45 -3.51 10.10 -2.54
C PHE A 45 -4.24 9.06 -1.68
N ILE A 46 -3.57 7.93 -1.47
CA ILE A 46 -3.97 6.92 -0.50
C ILE A 46 -3.91 7.54 0.90
N GLN A 47 -5.00 7.47 1.64
CA GLN A 47 -5.12 7.99 3.01
C GLN A 47 -4.78 6.93 4.06
N GLU A 48 -5.17 5.68 3.82
CA GLU A 48 -4.98 4.61 4.79
C GLU A 48 -4.55 3.33 4.09
N VAL A 49 -3.57 2.65 4.70
CA VAL A 49 -3.12 1.31 4.33
C VAL A 49 -3.22 0.41 5.55
N ILE A 50 -3.91 -0.73 5.39
CA ILE A 50 -4.07 -1.73 6.43
C ILE A 50 -3.49 -3.05 5.93
N CYS A 51 -2.62 -3.66 6.73
CA CYS A 51 -2.14 -5.02 6.52
C CYS A 51 -2.59 -5.94 7.67
N GLU A 52 -3.18 -7.07 7.30
CA GLU A 52 -3.85 -7.99 8.20
C GLU A 52 -3.30 -9.41 8.03
N TYR A 53 -3.21 -10.13 9.14
CA TYR A 53 -2.85 -11.55 9.18
C TYR A 53 -3.73 -12.24 10.21
N ARG A 54 -4.50 -13.26 9.77
CA ARG A 54 -5.44 -14.02 10.62
C ARG A 54 -6.30 -13.12 11.52
N GLU A 55 -7.06 -12.21 10.91
CA GLU A 55 -7.95 -11.24 11.60
C GLU A 55 -7.24 -10.18 12.47
N ALA A 56 -5.93 -10.29 12.69
CA ALA A 56 -5.15 -9.28 13.40
C ALA A 56 -4.59 -8.22 12.44
N VAL A 57 -4.76 -6.95 12.80
CA VAL A 57 -4.11 -5.82 12.12
C VAL A 57 -2.62 -5.80 12.50
N LEU A 58 -1.76 -6.14 11.55
CA LEU A 58 -0.30 -6.06 11.73
C LEU A 58 0.21 -4.64 11.59
N LEU A 59 -0.38 -3.88 10.66
CA LEU A 59 0.00 -2.51 10.37
C LEU A 59 -1.23 -1.72 9.93
N ARG A 60 -1.37 -0.53 10.49
CA ARG A 60 -2.29 0.50 10.03
C ARG A 60 -1.50 1.79 9.86
N ALA A 61 -1.39 2.28 8.64
CA ALA A 61 -0.65 3.49 8.31
C ALA A 61 -1.60 4.54 7.75
N GLN A 62 -1.50 5.77 8.27
CA GLN A 62 -2.13 6.94 7.69
C GLN A 62 -1.11 7.63 6.78
N TRP A 63 -1.48 7.85 5.53
CA TRP A 63 -0.63 8.44 4.52
C TRP A 63 -1.14 9.81 4.12
N GLY A 64 -0.20 10.65 3.68
CA GLY A 64 -0.46 12.00 3.22
C GLY A 64 -0.05 12.22 1.77
N PRO A 65 -0.32 13.41 1.22
CA PRO A 65 -0.01 13.77 -0.15
C PRO A 65 1.50 13.74 -0.47
N SER A 66 2.37 13.74 0.54
CA SER A 66 3.82 13.72 0.38
C SER A 66 4.42 12.33 0.12
N ILE A 67 3.60 11.27 0.10
CA ILE A 67 4.06 9.94 -0.30
C ILE A 67 4.22 9.89 -1.83
N SER A 68 5.34 9.35 -2.29
CA SER A 68 5.66 9.25 -3.71
C SER A 68 4.68 8.37 -4.49
N ARG A 69 4.54 8.66 -5.79
CA ARG A 69 3.85 7.79 -6.75
C ARG A 69 4.33 6.35 -6.65
N ASP A 70 3.39 5.44 -6.91
CA ASP A 70 3.58 3.99 -6.85
C ASP A 70 4.21 3.54 -5.50
N PRO A 71 3.55 3.80 -4.36
CA PRO A 71 4.15 3.62 -3.04
C PRO A 71 4.68 2.21 -2.78
N TYR A 72 5.86 2.15 -2.18
CA TYR A 72 6.46 0.92 -1.68
C TYR A 72 6.42 0.90 -0.15
N LEU A 73 5.84 -0.16 0.42
CA LEU A 73 5.78 -0.42 1.85
C LEU A 73 6.55 -1.69 2.16
N SER A 74 7.49 -1.62 3.10
CA SER A 74 8.21 -2.78 3.62
C SER A 74 8.18 -2.77 5.13
N PHE A 75 7.77 -3.90 5.71
CA PHE A 75 7.80 -4.09 7.16
C PHE A 75 8.03 -5.57 7.49
N SER A 76 8.29 -5.87 8.76
CA SER A 76 8.46 -7.24 9.22
C SER A 76 7.76 -7.46 10.55
N PHE A 77 7.35 -8.69 10.79
CA PHE A 77 6.74 -9.11 12.05
C PHE A 77 7.27 -10.50 12.45
N LYS A 78 7.22 -10.79 13.75
CA LYS A 78 7.55 -12.12 14.27
C LYS A 78 6.38 -13.07 14.03
N GLY A 79 6.67 -14.28 13.57
CA GLY A 79 5.66 -15.29 13.25
C GLY A 79 5.23 -15.26 11.78
N GLY A 80 4.05 -15.82 11.52
CA GLY A 80 3.63 -16.25 10.19
C GLY A 80 4.32 -17.57 9.80
N ALA A 81 3.60 -18.42 9.08
CA ALA A 81 4.10 -19.66 8.52
C ALA A 81 3.90 -19.69 7.00
N LYS A 82 4.70 -20.51 6.32
CA LYS A 82 4.61 -20.66 4.87
C LYS A 82 3.24 -21.21 4.47
N GLY A 83 2.69 -20.68 3.39
CA GLY A 83 1.35 -21.01 2.88
C GLY A 83 0.21 -20.26 3.57
N GLU A 84 0.47 -19.54 4.65
CA GLU A 84 -0.54 -18.69 5.28
C GLU A 84 -0.68 -17.37 4.54
N LYS A 85 -1.86 -16.76 4.66
CA LYS A 85 -2.19 -15.57 3.89
C LYS A 85 -1.97 -14.30 4.69
N ILE A 86 -1.51 -13.28 3.99
CA ILE A 86 -1.54 -11.90 4.44
C ILE A 86 -2.39 -11.09 3.47
N ARG A 87 -3.17 -10.15 4.00
CA ARG A 87 -4.02 -9.24 3.24
C ARG A 87 -3.49 -7.83 3.39
N LEU A 88 -3.46 -7.07 2.30
CA LEU A 88 -3.21 -5.64 2.31
C LEU A 88 -4.35 -4.93 1.60
N SER A 89 -4.80 -3.82 2.18
CA SER A 89 -5.83 -2.96 1.58
C SER A 89 -5.46 -1.50 1.74
N TRP A 90 -5.98 -0.67 0.84
CA TRP A 90 -5.85 0.77 0.94
C TRP A 90 -7.14 1.48 0.53
N VAL A 91 -7.31 2.70 1.04
CA VAL A 91 -8.37 3.64 0.62
C VAL A 91 -7.76 5.00 0.29
N ASP A 92 -8.27 5.68 -0.74
CA ASP A 92 -7.82 7.00 -1.16
C ASP A 92 -8.81 8.12 -0.80
N ASN A 93 -8.34 9.37 -0.92
CA ASN A 93 -9.11 10.56 -0.58
C ASN A 93 -10.27 10.88 -1.55
N ARG A 94 -10.49 10.05 -2.57
CA ARG A 94 -11.56 10.18 -3.57
C ARG A 94 -12.53 9.00 -3.52
N GLY A 95 -12.46 8.16 -2.48
CA GLY A 95 -13.31 6.99 -2.29
C GLY A 95 -12.87 5.75 -3.09
N GLY A 96 -11.72 5.81 -3.75
CA GLY A 96 -11.09 4.64 -4.36
C GLY A 96 -10.53 3.71 -3.29
N SER A 97 -10.53 2.41 -3.58
CA SER A 97 -9.94 1.39 -2.71
C SER A 97 -9.50 0.18 -3.52
N ASP A 98 -8.53 -0.56 -3.00
CA ASP A 98 -8.20 -1.89 -3.51
C ASP A 98 -7.69 -2.79 -2.37
N SER A 99 -7.68 -4.09 -2.60
CA SER A 99 -7.09 -5.06 -1.70
C SER A 99 -6.49 -6.25 -2.44
N ALA A 100 -5.44 -6.82 -1.87
CA ALA A 100 -4.80 -8.02 -2.38
C ALA A 100 -4.37 -8.95 -1.25
N GLU A 101 -4.33 -10.23 -1.57
CA GLU A 101 -3.83 -11.28 -0.69
C GLU A 101 -2.65 -11.99 -1.34
N THR A 102 -1.73 -12.47 -0.50
CA THR A 102 -0.68 -13.38 -0.94
C THR A 102 -0.34 -14.39 0.14
N GLU A 103 0.21 -15.52 -0.27
CA GLU A 103 0.76 -16.52 0.64
C GLU A 103 2.18 -16.13 1.04
N ILE A 104 2.49 -16.35 2.31
CA ILE A 104 3.84 -16.23 2.87
C ILE A 104 4.69 -17.37 2.30
N LYS A 105 5.85 -17.03 1.73
CA LYS A 105 6.80 -17.97 1.11
C LYS A 105 8.00 -18.32 2.00
#